data_AF-A0AAU5JLJ6-F1
#
_entry.id   AF-A0AAU5JLJ6-F1
#
_cell.length_a   1.000
_cell.length_b   1.000
_cell.length_c   1.000
_cell.angle_alpha   90.00
_cell.angle_beta   90.00
_cell.angle_gamma   90.00
#
_symmetry.space_group_name_H-M   'P 1'
#
loop_
_entity.id
_entity.type
_entity.pdbx_description
1 polymer ?
#
loop_
_entity_poly.entity_id
_entity_poly.type
_entity_poly.pdbx_seq_one_letter_code
_entity_poly.pdbx_strand_id
1 'polypeptide(L)'
;MEIRPLQELQAADELSLAFNPFGLGGRMRPEDAAEFQQSQIAGLVLSDRVAEGTRRSFERLRNVFAYGVLCYDMYTLVSDAALLAFEQALRDRFMEWCAGTVTFSLAEPEETGSFTVTSFEDVTGLTKRLRRRKPRLLVNGTPIAFNGMLGGLRRWARTAGLLRGRRSIGIEDSLADLRNHVAHPTHHQVDTPVDAARTLSDLAEFVNQLWGEPTVGGRHFPAPLRREILALSWGPDGRIGLESADALREQPHSADGAEYVLIRAFHRDRTGRRQELHWMNFDSRYELTQYPVDYLWGPGSRDEALAWHAEHRPQEDTTDFVDRVFLLREVDGRSQHPMRPEVAAGLLGDERIGTWHALRADYPSDAFVHARDRGESGAGHTVRPGDCTACSVEVIGSGDLDQLLLVAGVAPGDLRPIHPPALRSPLALDAAQRL
;
A
#
# COMPACT_ATOMS: atom_id res chain seq x y z
N MET A 1 -12.43 -20.58 41.38
CA MET A 1 -12.88 -20.93 40.01
C MET A 1 -13.90 -22.03 40.15
N GLU A 2 -15.14 -21.78 39.75
CA GLU A 2 -16.19 -22.81 39.68
C GLU A 2 -16.01 -23.61 38.38
N ILE A 3 -16.20 -24.92 38.44
CA ILE A 3 -16.09 -25.81 37.28
C ILE A 3 -17.42 -25.73 36.51
N ARG A 4 -17.38 -25.26 35.27
CA ARG A 4 -18.55 -25.17 34.39
C ARG A 4 -18.85 -26.50 33.71
N PRO A 5 -20.12 -26.91 33.58
CA PRO A 5 -20.50 -28.10 32.81
C PRO A 5 -20.29 -27.88 31.30
N LEU A 6 -20.10 -28.97 30.55
CA LEU A 6 -19.87 -28.92 29.10
C LEU A 6 -20.97 -28.17 28.34
N GLN A 7 -22.24 -28.33 28.74
CA GLN A 7 -23.36 -27.65 28.11
C GLN A 7 -23.24 -26.12 28.20
N GLU A 8 -22.73 -25.59 29.32
CA GLU A 8 -22.50 -24.16 29.48
C GLU A 8 -21.33 -23.68 28.60
N LEU A 9 -20.28 -24.50 28.47
CA LEU A 9 -19.14 -24.20 27.59
C LEU A 9 -19.48 -24.25 26.08
N GLN A 10 -20.59 -24.90 25.71
CA GLN A 10 -21.10 -24.98 24.35
C GLN A 10 -22.17 -23.92 24.04
N ALA A 11 -22.65 -23.20 25.05
CA ALA A 11 -23.58 -22.10 24.83
C ALA A 11 -22.86 -20.93 24.17
N ALA A 12 -23.55 -20.23 23.27
CA ALA A 12 -23.00 -19.03 22.65
C ALA A 12 -22.86 -17.91 23.68
N ASP A 13 -21.79 -17.14 23.54
CA ASP A 13 -21.55 -15.96 24.34
C ASP A 13 -22.48 -14.82 23.88
N GLU A 14 -23.25 -14.28 24.83
CA GLU A 14 -24.26 -13.25 24.58
C GLU A 14 -23.70 -11.95 23.99
N LEU A 15 -22.44 -11.61 24.29
CA LEU A 15 -21.78 -10.43 23.74
C LEU A 15 -21.36 -10.67 22.29
N SER A 16 -20.88 -11.88 21.98
CA SER A 16 -20.54 -12.27 20.60
C SER A 16 -21.75 -12.20 19.66
N LEU A 17 -22.95 -12.52 20.16
CA LEU A 17 -24.20 -12.46 19.38
C LEU A 17 -24.64 -11.04 18.99
N ALA A 18 -24.10 -9.99 19.64
CA ALA A 18 -24.48 -8.61 19.39
C ALA A 18 -23.81 -7.99 18.16
N PHE A 19 -22.85 -8.69 17.54
CA PHE A 19 -22.11 -8.22 16.35
C PHE A 19 -22.66 -8.85 15.08
N ASN A 20 -23.19 -8.03 14.18
CA ASN A 20 -23.81 -8.46 12.93
C ASN A 20 -23.29 -7.65 11.71
N PRO A 21 -23.77 -7.94 10.48
CA PRO A 21 -23.28 -7.25 9.28
C PRO A 21 -23.43 -5.72 9.27
N PHE A 22 -24.31 -5.16 10.10
CA PHE A 22 -24.54 -3.72 10.23
C PHE A 22 -23.79 -3.09 11.41
N GLY A 23 -22.97 -3.88 12.13
CA GLY A 23 -22.18 -3.44 13.27
C GLY A 23 -22.72 -3.96 14.60
N LEU A 24 -22.59 -3.15 15.65
CA LEU A 24 -23.03 -3.49 17.00
C LEU A 24 -24.53 -3.20 17.16
N GLY A 25 -25.30 -4.22 17.56
CA GLY A 25 -26.70 -4.09 17.97
C GLY A 25 -27.64 -5.01 17.22
N GLY A 26 -28.69 -5.51 17.88
CA GLY A 26 -29.52 -6.60 17.35
C GLY A 26 -28.78 -7.94 17.44
N ARG A 27 -29.36 -8.88 18.19
CA ARG A 27 -28.72 -10.18 18.45
C ARG A 27 -28.99 -11.16 17.31
N MET A 28 -27.93 -11.79 16.83
CA MET A 28 -28.02 -12.89 15.88
C MET A 28 -28.39 -14.20 16.59
N ARG A 29 -28.95 -15.15 15.84
CA ARG A 29 -29.01 -16.54 16.33
C ARG A 29 -27.57 -17.08 16.41
N PRO A 30 -27.26 -17.96 17.37
CA PRO A 30 -25.92 -18.55 17.51
C PRO A 30 -25.32 -19.10 16.22
N GLU A 31 -26.12 -19.79 15.41
CA GLU A 31 -25.68 -20.41 14.15
C GLU A 31 -25.36 -19.34 13.10
N ASP A 32 -26.20 -18.32 12.98
CA ASP A 32 -25.97 -17.20 12.05
C ASP A 32 -24.73 -16.39 12.47
N ALA A 33 -24.52 -16.21 13.78
CA ALA A 33 -23.33 -15.55 14.31
C ALA A 33 -22.07 -16.36 13.98
N ALA A 34 -22.09 -17.68 14.19
CA ALA A 34 -20.98 -18.56 13.86
C ALA A 34 -20.65 -18.52 12.36
N GLU A 35 -21.66 -18.57 11.49
CA GLU A 35 -21.47 -18.45 10.03
C GLU A 35 -20.91 -17.09 9.65
N PHE A 36 -21.50 -16.00 10.14
CA PHE A 36 -21.08 -14.63 9.82
C PHE A 36 -19.64 -14.33 10.26
N GLN A 37 -19.27 -14.72 11.48
CA GLN A 37 -17.91 -14.47 11.99
C GLN A 37 -16.88 -15.28 11.18
N GLN A 38 -17.16 -16.56 10.89
CA GLN A 38 -16.28 -17.37 10.06
C GLN A 38 -16.17 -16.82 8.62
N SER A 39 -17.26 -16.30 8.04
CA SER A 39 -17.22 -15.70 6.71
C SER A 39 -16.30 -14.48 6.63
N GLN A 40 -16.10 -13.74 7.73
CA GLN A 40 -15.18 -12.59 7.77
C GLN A 40 -13.72 -13.01 7.51
N ILE A 41 -13.34 -14.23 7.92
CA ILE A 41 -11.96 -14.73 7.83
C ILE A 41 -11.78 -15.88 6.84
N ALA A 42 -12.86 -16.34 6.19
CA ALA A 42 -12.84 -17.47 5.27
C ALA A 42 -11.92 -17.22 4.06
N GLY A 43 -11.93 -15.99 3.53
CA GLY A 43 -11.12 -15.58 2.39
C GLY A 43 -9.65 -15.27 2.72
N LEU A 44 -9.25 -15.29 4.00
CA LEU A 44 -7.87 -15.02 4.39
C LEU A 44 -7.02 -16.28 4.16
N VAL A 45 -6.29 -16.30 3.04
CA VAL A 45 -5.48 -17.45 2.62
C VAL A 45 -4.02 -17.03 2.55
N LEU A 46 -3.14 -17.81 3.17
CA LEU A 46 -1.70 -17.65 3.04
C LEU A 46 -1.18 -18.37 1.79
N SER A 47 -0.15 -17.82 1.16
CA SER A 47 0.56 -18.46 0.06
C SER A 47 1.17 -19.80 0.47
N ASP A 48 1.19 -20.75 -0.47
CA ASP A 48 1.85 -22.06 -0.32
C ASP A 48 3.37 -21.94 -0.10
N ARG A 49 3.94 -20.77 -0.41
CA ARG A 49 5.36 -20.46 -0.23
C ARG A 49 5.73 -20.10 1.21
N VAL A 50 4.75 -19.71 2.03
CA VAL A 50 4.98 -19.30 3.42
C VAL A 50 5.54 -20.46 4.24
N ALA A 51 6.50 -20.16 5.12
CA ALA A 51 7.08 -21.14 6.02
C ALA A 51 6.00 -21.86 6.84
N GLU A 52 6.17 -23.17 7.01
CA GLU A 52 5.19 -24.04 7.67
C GLU A 52 4.90 -23.62 9.12
N GLY A 53 5.92 -23.10 9.84
CA GLY A 53 5.75 -22.58 11.19
C GLY A 53 4.76 -21.41 11.25
N THR A 54 4.95 -20.41 10.39
CA THR A 54 4.05 -19.26 10.26
C THR A 54 2.65 -19.69 9.79
N ARG A 55 2.55 -20.60 8.81
CA ARG A 55 1.27 -21.12 8.32
C ARG A 55 0.46 -21.79 9.44
N ARG A 56 1.08 -22.67 10.22
CA ARG A 56 0.41 -23.34 11.35
C ARG A 56 -0.04 -22.36 12.42
N SER A 57 0.78 -21.36 12.74
CA SER A 57 0.40 -20.31 13.69
C SER A 57 -0.85 -19.56 13.18
N PHE A 58 -0.86 -19.16 11.92
CA PHE A 58 -2.00 -18.47 11.32
C PHE A 58 -3.28 -19.30 11.29
N GLU A 59 -3.22 -20.55 10.83
CA GLU A 59 -4.38 -21.46 10.80
C GLU A 59 -4.90 -21.76 12.21
N ARG A 60 -4.01 -21.85 13.21
CA ARG A 60 -4.43 -21.95 14.61
C ARG A 60 -5.23 -20.72 15.04
N LEU A 61 -4.81 -19.51 14.67
CA LEU A 61 -5.54 -18.29 15.02
C LEU A 61 -6.91 -18.23 14.34
N ARG A 62 -7.02 -18.61 13.07
CA ARG A 62 -8.31 -18.73 12.35
C ARG A 62 -9.26 -19.70 13.05
N ASN A 63 -8.74 -20.85 13.48
CA ASN A 63 -9.51 -21.84 14.21
C ASN A 63 -9.97 -21.31 15.58
N VAL A 64 -9.10 -20.64 16.34
CA VAL A 64 -9.46 -20.06 17.65
C VAL A 64 -10.49 -18.93 17.49
N PHE A 65 -10.37 -18.12 16.44
CA PHE A 65 -11.33 -17.06 16.12
C PHE A 65 -12.75 -17.60 15.96
N ALA A 66 -12.91 -18.75 15.30
CA ALA A 66 -14.23 -19.38 15.12
C ALA A 66 -14.89 -19.74 16.46
N TYR A 67 -14.10 -20.09 17.49
CA TYR A 67 -14.60 -20.36 18.84
C TYR A 67 -14.99 -19.11 19.64
N GLY A 68 -14.71 -17.90 19.14
CA GLY A 68 -15.09 -16.65 19.80
C GLY A 68 -16.59 -16.47 19.99
N VAL A 69 -17.41 -17.14 19.16
CA VAL A 69 -18.88 -17.17 19.35
C VAL A 69 -19.28 -17.88 20.64
N LEU A 70 -18.46 -18.80 21.16
CA LEU A 70 -18.71 -19.51 22.42
C LEU A 70 -18.03 -18.84 23.62
N CYS A 71 -17.01 -18.01 23.38
CA CYS A 71 -16.25 -17.34 24.42
C CYS A 71 -15.65 -16.04 23.85
N TYR A 72 -16.25 -14.90 24.20
CA TYR A 72 -15.90 -13.60 23.62
C TYR A 72 -14.41 -13.26 23.78
N ASP A 73 -13.81 -13.60 24.93
CA ASP A 73 -12.39 -13.33 25.22
C ASP A 73 -11.42 -13.93 24.19
N MET A 74 -11.86 -14.95 23.44
CA MET A 74 -11.04 -15.52 22.37
C MET A 74 -10.73 -14.52 21.26
N TYR A 75 -11.59 -13.52 21.01
CA TYR A 75 -11.29 -12.46 20.02
C TYR A 75 -10.10 -11.61 20.45
N THR A 76 -10.05 -11.20 21.72
CA THR A 76 -8.89 -10.51 22.29
C THR A 76 -7.63 -11.36 22.19
N LEU A 77 -7.72 -12.63 22.59
CA LEU A 77 -6.58 -13.55 22.54
C LEU A 77 -6.06 -13.76 21.11
N VAL A 78 -6.95 -13.84 20.13
CA VAL A 78 -6.60 -13.95 18.71
C VAL A 78 -5.91 -12.69 18.22
N SER A 79 -6.44 -11.51 18.54
CA SER A 79 -5.84 -10.23 18.13
C SER A 79 -4.43 -10.07 18.70
N ASP A 80 -4.26 -10.34 19.99
CA ASP A 80 -2.97 -10.28 20.68
C ASP A 80 -1.96 -11.28 20.11
N ALA A 81 -2.39 -12.53 19.90
CA ALA A 81 -1.54 -13.56 19.34
C ALA A 81 -1.21 -13.31 17.86
N ALA A 82 -2.10 -12.66 17.10
CA ALA A 82 -1.84 -12.23 15.73
C ALA A 82 -0.75 -11.16 15.69
N LEU A 83 -0.76 -10.19 16.61
CA LEU A 83 0.31 -9.18 16.74
C LEU A 83 1.68 -9.82 17.02
N LEU A 84 1.74 -10.89 17.80
CA LEU A 84 2.97 -11.66 18.02
C LEU A 84 3.40 -12.45 16.76
N ALA A 85 2.44 -12.93 15.97
CA ALA A 85 2.71 -13.69 14.75
C ALA A 85 3.38 -12.86 13.64
N PHE A 86 3.21 -11.54 13.61
CA PHE A 86 3.99 -10.65 12.70
C PHE A 86 5.49 -10.82 12.90
N GLU A 87 5.95 -10.87 14.15
CA GLU A 87 7.36 -11.04 14.46
C GLU A 87 7.84 -12.46 14.11
N GLN A 88 7.02 -13.49 14.36
CA GLN A 88 7.33 -14.86 13.94
C GLN A 88 7.53 -14.93 12.43
N ALA A 89 6.62 -14.35 11.64
CA ALA A 89 6.72 -14.34 10.18
C ALA A 89 8.00 -13.67 9.67
N LEU A 90 8.37 -12.54 10.27
CA LEU A 90 9.64 -11.87 9.96
C LEU A 90 10.86 -12.73 10.27
N ARG A 91 10.85 -13.45 11.41
CA ARG A 91 11.96 -14.34 11.79
C ARG A 91 12.08 -15.52 10.83
N ASP A 92 10.96 -16.18 10.52
CA ASP A 92 10.93 -17.29 9.58
C ASP A 92 11.46 -16.84 8.21
N ARG A 93 10.96 -15.71 7.70
CA ARG A 93 11.41 -15.14 6.42
C ARG A 93 12.89 -14.71 6.44
N PHE A 94 13.35 -14.16 7.56
CA PHE A 94 14.77 -13.79 7.73
C PHE A 94 15.69 -15.00 7.66
N MET A 95 15.29 -16.10 8.30
CA MET A 95 16.08 -17.34 8.28
C MET A 95 16.13 -17.97 6.88
N GLU A 96 15.05 -17.90 6.10
CA GLU A 96 15.07 -18.28 4.69
C GLU A 96 16.04 -17.41 3.88
N TRP A 97 15.97 -16.08 4.06
CA TRP A 97 16.81 -15.13 3.33
C TRP A 97 18.30 -15.28 3.66
N CYS A 98 18.66 -15.50 4.92
CA CYS A 98 20.06 -15.63 5.30
C CYS A 98 20.67 -16.95 4.83
N ALA A 99 19.85 -17.98 4.55
CA ALA A 99 20.29 -19.28 4.04
C ALA A 99 21.48 -19.87 4.83
N GLY A 100 21.46 -19.67 6.16
CA GLY A 100 22.48 -20.17 7.08
C GLY A 100 23.69 -19.25 7.31
N THR A 101 23.77 -18.08 6.67
CA THR A 101 24.87 -17.12 6.86
C THR A 101 24.36 -15.68 6.93
N VAL A 102 24.86 -14.90 7.89
CA VAL A 102 24.59 -13.45 7.99
C VAL A 102 25.89 -12.66 7.92
N THR A 103 25.86 -11.55 7.20
CA THR A 103 27.03 -10.70 6.97
C THR A 103 26.84 -9.33 7.61
N PHE A 104 27.78 -8.93 8.47
CA PHE A 104 27.78 -7.63 9.13
C PHE A 104 28.99 -6.80 8.72
N SER A 105 28.77 -5.51 8.49
CA SER A 105 29.82 -4.48 8.52
C SER A 105 30.08 -4.07 9.97
N LEU A 106 31.36 -4.03 10.35
CA LEU A 106 31.83 -3.68 11.69
C LEU A 106 32.49 -2.29 11.64
N ALA A 107 32.59 -1.58 12.77
CA ALA A 107 32.83 -0.13 12.87
C ALA A 107 34.13 0.48 12.25
N GLU A 108 34.86 -0.22 11.38
CA GLU A 108 35.93 0.33 10.54
C GLU A 108 35.61 0.06 9.06
N PRO A 109 36.06 0.91 8.11
CA PRO A 109 35.40 1.02 6.79
C PRO A 109 35.41 -0.23 5.91
N GLU A 110 36.10 -1.32 6.28
CA GLU A 110 36.25 -2.50 5.43
C GLU A 110 36.14 -3.85 6.17
N GLU A 111 35.91 -3.90 7.48
CA GLU A 111 35.80 -5.19 8.17
C GLU A 111 34.36 -5.73 8.04
N THR A 112 34.18 -6.64 7.09
CA THR A 112 32.97 -7.45 6.96
C THR A 112 33.18 -8.81 7.61
N GLY A 113 32.25 -9.22 8.46
CA GLY A 113 32.23 -10.54 9.08
C GLY A 113 31.03 -11.33 8.59
N SER A 114 31.27 -12.50 8.00
CA SER A 114 30.23 -13.48 7.70
C SER A 114 30.19 -14.52 8.82
N PHE A 115 28.99 -14.79 9.32
CA PHE A 115 28.78 -15.68 10.46
C PHE A 115 27.74 -16.73 10.10
N THR A 116 28.05 -18.00 10.35
CA THR A 116 27.09 -19.09 10.23
C THR A 116 26.05 -19.01 11.33
N VAL A 117 24.78 -19.17 10.98
CA VAL A 117 23.65 -19.21 11.90
C VAL A 117 22.72 -20.35 11.50
N THR A 118 22.21 -21.09 12.47
CA THR A 118 21.30 -22.24 12.23
C THR A 118 19.91 -22.00 12.80
N SER A 119 19.80 -21.05 13.73
CA SER A 119 18.56 -20.63 14.35
C SER A 119 18.48 -19.12 14.48
N PHE A 120 17.28 -18.60 14.71
CA PHE A 120 17.14 -17.18 15.02
C PHE A 120 17.76 -16.81 16.39
N GLU A 121 17.85 -17.77 17.31
CA GLU A 121 18.54 -17.57 18.58
C GLU A 121 20.03 -17.27 18.36
N ASP A 122 20.69 -17.96 17.43
CA ASP A 122 22.08 -17.69 17.02
C ASP A 122 22.23 -16.24 16.54
N VAL A 123 21.28 -15.75 15.73
CA VAL A 123 21.26 -14.37 15.23
C VAL A 123 21.17 -13.38 16.40
N THR A 124 20.28 -13.60 17.36
CA THR A 124 20.15 -12.70 18.52
C THR A 124 21.38 -12.78 19.45
N GLY A 125 21.97 -13.96 19.62
CA GLY A 125 23.22 -14.14 20.36
C GLY A 125 24.37 -13.41 19.69
N LEU A 126 24.45 -13.48 18.36
CA LEU A 126 25.44 -12.80 17.54
C LEU A 126 25.31 -11.28 17.66
N THR A 127 24.10 -10.71 17.52
CA THR A 127 23.91 -9.25 17.62
C THR A 127 24.26 -8.73 19.02
N LYS A 128 23.94 -9.49 20.08
CA LYS A 128 24.36 -9.19 21.46
C LYS A 128 25.88 -9.19 21.60
N ARG A 129 26.56 -10.22 21.07
CA ARG A 129 28.03 -10.34 21.09
C ARG A 129 28.71 -9.18 20.35
N LEU A 130 28.17 -8.80 19.20
CA LEU A 130 28.74 -7.76 18.34
C LEU A 130 28.37 -6.34 18.78
N ARG A 131 27.41 -6.14 19.69
CA ARG A 131 26.83 -4.82 20.05
C ARG A 131 27.86 -3.70 20.26
N ARG A 132 29.00 -3.99 20.90
CA ARG A 132 30.06 -3.00 21.16
C ARG A 132 30.74 -2.49 19.87
N ARG A 133 30.72 -3.29 18.81
CA ARG A 133 31.29 -2.99 17.49
C ARG A 133 30.30 -2.27 16.55
N LYS A 134 29.12 -1.85 17.06
CA LYS A 134 28.04 -1.19 16.31
C LYS A 134 27.76 -1.87 14.96
N PRO A 135 27.41 -3.18 14.97
CA PRO A 135 27.33 -3.97 13.76
C PRO A 135 26.18 -3.48 12.87
N ARG A 136 26.43 -3.44 11.56
CA ARG A 136 25.40 -3.14 10.56
C ARG A 136 25.19 -4.35 9.67
N LEU A 137 23.97 -4.87 9.62
CA LEU A 137 23.64 -5.99 8.72
C LEU A 137 23.78 -5.50 7.27
N LEU A 138 24.46 -6.25 6.42
CA LEU A 138 24.54 -5.96 4.99
C LEU A 138 23.38 -6.62 4.27
N VAL A 139 22.56 -5.81 3.58
CA VAL A 139 21.37 -6.24 2.84
C VAL A 139 21.49 -5.69 1.43
N ASN A 140 21.67 -6.57 0.43
CA ASN A 140 21.86 -6.16 -0.96
C ASN A 140 22.95 -5.07 -1.12
N GLY A 141 24.06 -5.20 -0.39
CA GLY A 141 25.15 -4.21 -0.37
C GLY A 141 24.91 -2.98 0.53
N THR A 142 23.71 -2.80 1.08
CA THR A 142 23.36 -1.66 1.93
C THR A 142 23.54 -2.02 3.41
N PRO A 143 24.39 -1.30 4.18
CA PRO A 143 24.53 -1.53 5.61
C PRO A 143 23.37 -0.90 6.39
N ILE A 144 22.70 -1.67 7.23
CA ILE A 144 21.59 -1.20 8.08
C ILE A 144 21.85 -1.48 9.55
N ALA A 145 21.38 -0.59 10.43
CA ALA A 145 21.38 -0.89 11.86
C ALA A 145 20.41 -2.05 12.14
N PHE A 146 20.91 -3.11 12.75
CA PHE A 146 20.17 -4.35 13.00
C PHE A 146 20.52 -4.90 14.39
N ASN A 147 19.51 -5.12 15.22
CA ASN A 147 19.68 -5.62 16.60
C ASN A 147 19.08 -7.02 16.81
N GLY A 148 18.50 -7.64 15.76
CA GLY A 148 17.81 -8.93 15.88
C GLY A 148 16.44 -8.87 16.54
N MET A 149 15.90 -7.66 16.77
CA MET A 149 14.55 -7.44 17.31
C MET A 149 13.60 -6.97 16.22
N LEU A 150 12.30 -6.90 16.51
CA LEU A 150 11.23 -6.49 15.57
C LEU A 150 11.60 -5.27 14.70
N GLY A 151 12.05 -4.16 15.31
CA GLY A 151 12.43 -2.97 14.53
C GLY A 151 13.62 -3.20 13.58
N GLY A 152 14.58 -4.04 13.96
CA GLY A 152 15.68 -4.45 13.08
C GLY A 152 15.22 -5.35 11.94
N LEU A 153 14.32 -6.31 12.23
CA LEU A 153 13.72 -7.18 11.23
C LEU A 153 12.88 -6.41 10.21
N ARG A 154 12.05 -5.46 10.65
CA ARG A 154 11.27 -4.63 9.72
C ARG A 154 12.15 -3.80 8.80
N ARG A 155 13.19 -3.16 9.35
CA ARG A 155 14.18 -2.42 8.56
C ARG A 155 14.86 -3.33 7.54
N TRP A 156 15.26 -4.53 7.95
CA TRP A 156 15.78 -5.54 7.04
C TRP A 156 14.79 -5.86 5.91
N ALA A 157 13.54 -6.19 6.23
CA ALA A 157 12.53 -6.58 5.24
C ALA A 157 12.27 -5.46 4.22
N ARG A 158 12.24 -4.19 4.66
CA ARG A 158 12.15 -3.02 3.79
C ARG A 158 13.38 -2.87 2.89
N THR A 159 14.59 -2.90 3.45
CA THR A 159 15.84 -2.80 2.68
C THR A 159 16.03 -3.97 1.71
N ALA A 160 15.51 -5.16 2.04
CA ALA A 160 15.51 -6.33 1.17
C ALA A 160 14.44 -6.26 0.06
N GLY A 161 13.58 -5.23 0.04
CA GLY A 161 12.50 -5.08 -0.95
C GLY A 161 11.30 -6.00 -0.73
N LEU A 162 11.15 -6.57 0.47
CA LEU A 162 10.06 -7.49 0.81
C LEU A 162 8.78 -6.76 1.21
N LEU A 163 8.89 -5.53 1.71
CA LEU A 163 7.75 -4.71 2.14
C LEU A 163 7.63 -3.48 1.24
N ARG A 164 6.47 -3.31 0.63
CA ARG A 164 6.15 -2.25 -0.33
C ARG A 164 5.16 -1.23 0.23
N GLY A 165 5.08 -0.09 -0.43
CA GLY A 165 4.20 1.03 -0.15
C GLY A 165 4.74 1.95 0.93
N ARG A 166 4.55 3.25 0.74
CA ARG A 166 5.01 4.30 1.66
C ARG A 166 4.06 4.49 2.83
N ARG A 167 2.74 4.34 2.64
CA ARG A 167 1.75 4.47 3.71
C ARG A 167 1.78 3.31 4.71
N SER A 168 2.18 2.12 4.26
CA SER A 168 2.32 0.96 5.15
C SER A 168 3.42 1.15 6.20
N ILE A 169 4.41 2.04 5.99
CA ILE A 169 5.47 2.30 6.99
C ILE A 169 4.88 2.75 8.33
N GLY A 170 3.98 3.75 8.33
CA GLY A 170 3.37 4.25 9.57
C GLY A 170 2.45 3.23 10.25
N ILE A 171 1.79 2.40 9.44
CA ILE A 171 0.96 1.30 9.95
C ILE A 171 1.82 0.24 10.62
N GLU A 172 2.92 -0.15 9.99
CA GLU A 172 3.84 -1.11 10.56
C GLU A 172 4.49 -0.60 11.86
N ASP A 173 4.75 0.71 11.99
CA ASP A 173 5.19 1.33 13.24
C ASP A 173 4.12 1.21 14.33
N SER A 174 2.87 1.52 13.98
CA SER A 174 1.73 1.34 14.88
C SER A 174 1.56 -0.12 15.30
N LEU A 175 1.73 -1.08 14.40
CA LEU A 175 1.68 -2.51 14.70
C LEU A 175 2.81 -2.94 15.64
N ALA A 176 4.01 -2.38 15.49
CA ALA A 176 5.11 -2.64 16.41
C ALA A 176 4.83 -2.11 17.83
N ASP A 177 4.23 -0.93 17.93
CA ASP A 177 3.81 -0.35 19.20
C ASP A 177 2.72 -1.18 19.87
N LEU A 178 1.68 -1.58 19.12
CA LEU A 178 0.62 -2.46 19.60
C LEU A 178 1.18 -3.81 20.08
N ARG A 179 2.06 -4.45 19.30
CA ARG A 179 2.74 -5.69 19.70
C ARG A 179 3.51 -5.49 21.01
N ASN A 180 4.19 -4.36 21.20
CA ASN A 180 4.92 -4.08 22.43
C ASN A 180 3.98 -3.90 23.64
N HIS A 181 2.80 -3.30 23.44
CA HIS A 181 1.78 -3.22 24.48
C HIS A 181 1.27 -4.62 24.88
N VAL A 182 1.04 -5.50 23.91
CA VAL A 182 0.65 -6.90 24.17
C VAL A 182 1.73 -7.67 24.91
N ALA A 183 3.01 -7.46 24.56
CA ALA A 183 4.13 -8.11 25.24
C ALA A 183 4.37 -7.58 26.67
N HIS A 184 3.89 -6.37 26.97
CA HIS A 184 4.08 -5.68 28.24
C HIS A 184 2.77 -5.02 28.72
N PRO A 185 1.74 -5.83 29.04
CA PRO A 185 0.42 -5.31 29.33
C PRO A 185 0.41 -4.50 30.62
N THR A 186 -0.16 -3.29 30.57
CA THR A 186 -0.33 -2.43 31.74
C THR A 186 -1.75 -2.49 32.30
N HIS A 187 -2.74 -2.81 31.46
CA HIS A 187 -4.17 -2.84 31.79
C HIS A 187 -4.87 -4.03 31.11
N HIS A 188 -6.05 -4.38 31.59
CA HIS A 188 -6.93 -5.34 30.92
C HIS A 188 -7.52 -4.69 29.66
N GLN A 189 -7.45 -5.40 28.53
CA GLN A 189 -8.01 -4.98 27.25
C GLN A 189 -9.00 -6.02 26.74
N VAL A 190 -9.99 -5.56 26.00
CA VAL A 190 -11.05 -6.37 25.39
C VAL A 190 -11.18 -5.93 23.95
N ASP A 191 -11.01 -6.85 23.01
CA ASP A 191 -11.10 -6.57 21.58
C ASP A 191 -12.45 -7.02 21.01
N THR A 192 -12.80 -6.54 19.82
CA THR A 192 -14.05 -6.92 19.15
C THR A 192 -13.85 -8.02 18.11
N PRO A 193 -14.89 -8.79 17.73
CA PRO A 193 -14.79 -9.75 16.63
C PRO A 193 -14.34 -9.09 15.32
N VAL A 194 -14.79 -7.85 15.07
CA VAL A 194 -14.48 -7.07 13.87
C VAL A 194 -13.00 -6.67 13.84
N ASP A 195 -12.48 -6.20 14.98
CA ASP A 195 -11.09 -5.80 15.10
C ASP A 195 -10.16 -7.01 15.08
N ALA A 196 -10.50 -8.11 15.75
CA ALA A 196 -9.74 -9.36 15.66
C ALA A 196 -9.70 -9.92 14.22
N ALA A 197 -10.83 -9.89 13.48
CA ALA A 197 -10.86 -10.27 12.07
C ALA A 197 -10.00 -9.35 11.20
N ARG A 198 -10.01 -8.04 11.49
CA ARG A 198 -9.17 -7.06 10.80
C ARG A 198 -7.68 -7.30 11.09
N THR A 199 -7.29 -7.58 12.34
CA THR A 199 -5.91 -7.91 12.71
C THR A 199 -5.46 -9.19 11.99
N LEU A 200 -6.33 -10.20 11.87
CA LEU A 200 -6.03 -11.41 11.07
C LEU A 200 -5.87 -11.10 9.59
N SER A 201 -6.71 -10.22 9.03
CA SER A 201 -6.59 -9.78 7.63
C SER A 201 -5.26 -9.05 7.40
N ASP A 202 -4.90 -8.11 8.28
CA ASP A 202 -3.65 -7.36 8.21
C ASP A 202 -2.43 -8.30 8.34
N LEU A 203 -2.51 -9.32 9.22
CA LEU A 203 -1.49 -10.35 9.36
C LEU A 203 -1.37 -11.18 8.07
N ALA A 204 -2.47 -11.61 7.47
CA ALA A 204 -2.46 -12.38 6.23
C ALA A 204 -1.82 -11.60 5.09
N GLU A 205 -2.20 -10.32 4.92
CA GLU A 205 -1.61 -9.42 3.93
C GLU A 205 -0.10 -9.26 4.13
N PHE A 206 0.33 -9.00 5.36
CA PHE A 206 1.73 -8.81 5.71
C PHE A 206 2.56 -10.07 5.46
N VAL A 207 2.07 -11.23 5.90
CA VAL A 207 2.74 -12.51 5.68
C VAL A 207 2.84 -12.81 4.19
N ASN A 208 1.77 -12.69 3.42
CA ASN A 208 1.84 -12.94 1.98
C ASN A 208 2.83 -11.99 1.28
N GLN A 209 2.81 -10.72 1.65
CA GLN A 209 3.74 -9.73 1.10
C GLN A 209 5.21 -10.08 1.42
N LEU A 210 5.53 -10.57 2.61
CA LEU A 210 6.90 -10.99 2.96
C LEU A 210 7.43 -12.10 2.03
N TRP A 211 6.54 -12.95 1.50
CA TRP A 211 6.87 -13.99 0.51
C TRP A 211 6.64 -13.55 -0.95
N GLY A 212 6.38 -12.26 -1.18
CA GLY A 212 6.27 -11.66 -2.51
C GLY A 212 4.91 -11.80 -3.18
N GLU A 213 3.87 -12.13 -2.41
CA GLU A 213 2.51 -12.30 -2.91
C GLU A 213 1.63 -11.14 -2.41
N PRO A 214 1.48 -10.05 -3.18
CA PRO A 214 0.64 -8.94 -2.76
C PRO A 214 -0.85 -9.34 -2.81
N THR A 215 -1.67 -8.76 -1.94
CA THR A 215 -3.05 -9.24 -1.72
C THR A 215 -4.06 -8.50 -2.59
N VAL A 216 -4.85 -9.23 -3.38
CA VAL A 216 -5.93 -8.65 -4.20
C VAL A 216 -6.95 -7.97 -3.30
N GLY A 217 -7.18 -6.67 -3.51
CA GLY A 217 -8.06 -5.87 -2.64
C GLY A 217 -7.51 -5.61 -1.24
N GLY A 218 -6.25 -5.99 -0.96
CA GLY A 218 -5.60 -5.77 0.32
C GLY A 218 -5.53 -4.29 0.68
N ARG A 219 -5.56 -3.97 1.97
CA ARG A 219 -5.52 -2.60 2.48
C ARG A 219 -4.10 -2.04 2.49
N HIS A 220 -3.15 -2.81 3.00
CA HIS A 220 -1.79 -2.36 3.31
C HIS A 220 -0.78 -2.78 2.25
N PHE A 221 -0.93 -4.01 1.73
CA PHE A 221 -0.05 -4.56 0.70
C PHE A 221 -0.89 -5.02 -0.51
N PRO A 222 -1.54 -4.06 -1.20
CA PRO A 222 -2.43 -4.34 -2.31
C PRO A 222 -1.68 -4.95 -3.48
N ALA A 223 -2.31 -5.92 -4.15
CA ALA A 223 -1.90 -6.36 -5.47
C ALA A 223 -1.98 -5.21 -6.49
N PRO A 224 -1.15 -5.25 -7.55
CA PRO A 224 -1.30 -4.37 -8.70
C PRO A 224 -2.74 -4.31 -9.22
N LEU A 225 -3.15 -3.12 -9.67
CA LEU A 225 -4.51 -2.86 -10.12
C LEU A 225 -4.67 -3.26 -11.58
N ARG A 226 -5.75 -3.98 -11.90
CA ARG A 226 -6.19 -4.17 -13.28
C ARG A 226 -6.85 -2.88 -13.77
N ARG A 227 -6.33 -2.31 -14.86
CA ARG A 227 -6.88 -1.13 -15.51
C ARG A 227 -7.60 -1.52 -16.79
N GLU A 228 -8.77 -0.93 -16.98
CA GLU A 228 -9.63 -1.17 -18.12
C GLU A 228 -9.61 0.05 -19.04
N ILE A 229 -10.16 -0.11 -20.25
CA ILE A 229 -10.34 1.00 -21.19
C ILE A 229 -11.67 1.67 -20.87
N LEU A 230 -11.60 2.91 -20.39
CA LEU A 230 -12.74 3.69 -19.98
C LEU A 230 -12.92 4.89 -20.91
N ALA A 231 -14.18 5.24 -21.15
CA ALA A 231 -14.57 6.49 -21.78
C ALA A 231 -14.98 7.47 -20.67
N LEU A 232 -14.20 8.54 -20.56
CA LEU A 232 -14.56 9.71 -19.76
C LEU A 232 -15.28 10.69 -20.69
N SER A 233 -16.47 11.13 -20.31
CA SER A 233 -17.25 12.07 -21.09
C SER A 233 -17.64 13.29 -20.26
N TRP A 234 -17.82 14.43 -20.93
CA TRP A 234 -18.45 15.59 -20.30
C TRP A 234 -19.37 16.30 -21.29
N GLY A 235 -20.58 16.60 -20.80
CA GLY A 235 -21.60 17.31 -21.57
C GLY A 235 -21.49 18.84 -21.44
N PRO A 236 -22.23 19.58 -22.27
CA PRO A 236 -22.36 21.04 -22.15
C PRO A 236 -22.95 21.49 -20.80
N ASP A 237 -23.66 20.60 -20.10
CA ASP A 237 -24.22 20.82 -18.77
C ASP A 237 -23.19 20.62 -17.64
N GLY A 238 -21.94 20.31 -17.99
CA GLY A 238 -20.85 20.08 -17.04
C GLY A 238 -20.93 18.74 -16.32
N ARG A 239 -21.88 17.85 -16.67
CA ARG A 239 -21.93 16.50 -16.11
C ARG A 239 -20.82 15.65 -16.70
N ILE A 240 -20.10 14.98 -15.81
CA ILE A 240 -19.06 14.02 -16.18
C ILE A 240 -19.64 12.60 -16.12
N GLY A 241 -19.46 11.85 -17.19
CA GLY A 241 -19.76 10.43 -17.28
C GLY A 241 -18.49 9.60 -17.29
N LEU A 242 -18.55 8.40 -16.71
CA LEU A 242 -17.51 7.39 -16.81
C LEU A 242 -18.15 6.05 -17.12
N GLU A 243 -17.73 5.43 -18.20
CA GLU A 243 -18.21 4.11 -18.62
C GLU A 243 -17.08 3.29 -19.24
N SER A 244 -17.21 1.96 -19.24
CA SER A 244 -16.28 1.10 -19.99
C SER A 244 -16.46 1.32 -21.50
N ALA A 245 -15.41 1.11 -22.28
CA ALA A 245 -15.50 1.19 -23.74
C ALA A 245 -16.51 0.21 -24.37
N ASP A 246 -16.80 -0.91 -23.71
CA ASP A 246 -17.84 -1.85 -24.15
C ASP A 246 -19.25 -1.31 -23.85
N ALA A 247 -19.50 -0.83 -22.62
CA ALA A 247 -20.76 -0.16 -22.28
C ALA A 247 -21.05 1.06 -23.18
N LEU A 248 -19.99 1.81 -23.57
CA LEU A 248 -20.13 2.92 -24.50
C LEU A 248 -20.76 2.48 -25.82
N ARG A 249 -20.52 1.24 -26.31
CA ARG A 249 -21.14 0.71 -27.54
C ARG A 249 -22.61 0.36 -27.37
N GLU A 250 -22.97 -0.14 -26.20
CA GLU A 250 -24.29 -0.70 -25.91
C GLU A 250 -25.32 0.36 -25.53
N GLN A 251 -24.88 1.46 -24.91
CA GLN A 251 -25.78 2.53 -24.49
C GLN A 251 -26.20 3.41 -25.67
N PRO A 252 -27.48 3.84 -25.72
CA PRO A 252 -27.94 4.82 -26.70
C PRO A 252 -27.17 6.15 -26.54
N HIS A 253 -27.03 6.90 -27.63
CA HIS A 253 -26.32 8.19 -27.64
C HIS A 253 -26.69 9.03 -26.41
N SER A 254 -25.67 9.41 -25.63
CA SER A 254 -25.85 10.44 -24.60
C SER A 254 -26.18 11.78 -25.26
N ALA A 255 -26.54 12.76 -24.44
CA ALA A 255 -26.86 14.13 -24.86
C ALA A 255 -25.95 14.66 -25.97
N ASP A 256 -26.55 15.25 -27.00
CA ASP A 256 -25.84 15.90 -28.11
C ASP A 256 -24.80 16.90 -27.58
N GLY A 257 -23.59 16.82 -28.12
CA GLY A 257 -22.50 17.75 -27.81
C GLY A 257 -21.60 17.35 -26.63
N ALA A 258 -21.70 16.13 -26.12
CA ALA A 258 -20.70 15.62 -25.17
C ALA A 258 -19.35 15.34 -25.85
N GLU A 259 -18.26 15.71 -25.19
CA GLU A 259 -16.90 15.33 -25.58
C GLU A 259 -16.47 14.07 -24.85
N TYR A 260 -15.65 13.25 -25.52
CA TYR A 260 -15.18 11.96 -25.03
C TYR A 260 -13.66 11.88 -25.07
N VAL A 261 -13.11 11.23 -24.05
CA VAL A 261 -11.71 10.85 -23.94
C VAL A 261 -11.62 9.38 -23.58
N LEU A 262 -10.72 8.66 -24.23
CA LEU A 262 -10.39 7.29 -23.87
C LEU A 262 -9.15 7.28 -22.99
N ILE A 263 -9.28 6.60 -21.86
CA ILE A 263 -8.22 6.44 -20.87
C ILE A 263 -8.06 4.96 -20.51
N ARG A 264 -6.86 4.56 -20.11
CA ARG A 264 -6.63 3.29 -19.41
C ARG A 264 -6.54 3.56 -17.93
N ALA A 265 -7.48 3.04 -17.15
CA ALA A 265 -7.60 3.39 -15.74
C ALA A 265 -8.29 2.33 -14.87
N PHE A 266 -8.08 2.38 -13.56
CA PHE A 266 -8.75 1.51 -12.60
C PHE A 266 -10.06 2.14 -12.12
N HIS A 267 -11.22 1.56 -12.46
CA HIS A 267 -12.53 2.05 -11.99
C HIS A 267 -12.85 1.64 -10.56
N ARG A 268 -13.01 0.33 -10.35
CA ARG A 268 -13.38 -0.27 -9.07
C ARG A 268 -12.90 -1.71 -9.02
N ASP A 269 -12.67 -2.22 -7.82
CA ASP A 269 -12.38 -3.64 -7.65
C ASP A 269 -13.66 -4.47 -7.59
N ARG A 270 -13.53 -5.80 -7.70
CA ARG A 270 -14.68 -6.72 -7.66
C ARG A 270 -15.40 -6.70 -6.31
N THR A 271 -14.71 -6.33 -5.25
CA THR A 271 -15.28 -6.30 -3.90
C THR A 271 -16.04 -4.99 -3.61
N GLY A 272 -15.88 -3.97 -4.46
CA GLY A 272 -16.40 -2.62 -4.25
C GLY A 272 -15.70 -1.86 -3.11
N ARG A 273 -14.67 -2.43 -2.48
CA ARG A 273 -13.93 -1.79 -1.38
C ARG A 273 -13.00 -0.69 -1.87
N ARG A 274 -12.54 -0.78 -3.13
CA ARG A 274 -11.71 0.24 -3.77
C ARG A 274 -12.40 0.75 -5.01
N GLN A 275 -12.50 2.08 -5.10
CA GLN A 275 -13.01 2.80 -6.25
C GLN A 275 -12.18 4.06 -6.40
N GLU A 276 -11.84 4.42 -7.64
CA GLU A 276 -11.33 5.76 -7.92
C GLU A 276 -12.51 6.75 -7.88
N LEU A 277 -12.36 7.79 -7.05
CA LEU A 277 -13.40 8.81 -6.85
C LEU A 277 -13.01 10.16 -7.46
N HIS A 278 -11.78 10.31 -7.94
CA HIS A 278 -11.21 11.57 -8.40
C HIS A 278 -11.16 11.70 -9.93
N TRP A 279 -11.98 10.95 -10.68
CA TRP A 279 -12.09 11.09 -12.14
C TRP A 279 -12.41 12.50 -12.61
N MET A 280 -13.15 13.25 -11.79
CA MET A 280 -13.49 14.64 -12.08
C MET A 280 -12.25 15.54 -12.17
N ASN A 281 -11.13 15.11 -11.58
CA ASN A 281 -9.85 15.82 -11.59
C ASN A 281 -8.91 15.32 -12.69
N PHE A 282 -9.36 14.47 -13.62
CA PHE A 282 -8.49 13.94 -14.67
C PHE A 282 -7.75 15.04 -15.43
N ASP A 283 -6.44 14.85 -15.58
CA ASP A 283 -5.55 15.64 -16.40
C ASP A 283 -4.57 14.68 -17.10
N SER A 284 -4.32 14.92 -18.39
CA SER A 284 -3.47 14.05 -19.21
C SER A 284 -1.98 14.24 -18.95
N ARG A 285 -1.57 15.37 -18.35
CA ARG A 285 -0.18 15.73 -18.03
C ARG A 285 0.13 15.54 -16.54
N TYR A 286 -0.85 15.81 -15.67
CA TYR A 286 -0.68 15.76 -14.22
C TYR A 286 -1.40 14.56 -13.58
N GLU A 287 -0.77 13.99 -12.56
CA GLU A 287 -1.30 12.90 -11.76
C GLU A 287 -2.23 13.46 -10.67
N LEU A 288 -3.52 13.61 -11.00
CA LEU A 288 -4.54 14.16 -10.10
C LEU A 288 -5.56 13.13 -9.59
N THR A 289 -5.56 11.93 -10.17
CA THR A 289 -6.32 10.78 -9.71
C THR A 289 -5.53 10.03 -8.64
N GLN A 290 -6.21 9.25 -7.79
CA GLN A 290 -5.54 8.44 -6.78
C GLN A 290 -4.71 7.32 -7.43
N TYR A 291 -5.25 6.71 -8.48
CA TYR A 291 -4.63 5.59 -9.20
C TYR A 291 -4.07 6.02 -10.57
N PRO A 292 -3.10 5.27 -11.13
CA PRO A 292 -2.47 5.63 -12.40
C PRO A 292 -3.46 5.61 -13.57
N VAL A 293 -3.42 6.66 -14.39
CA VAL A 293 -4.26 6.82 -15.58
C VAL A 293 -3.39 7.10 -16.80
N ASP A 294 -3.61 6.36 -17.88
CA ASP A 294 -3.00 6.66 -19.17
C ASP A 294 -4.03 7.30 -20.10
N TYR A 295 -3.71 8.48 -20.61
CA TYR A 295 -4.42 9.04 -21.75
C TYR A 295 -4.15 8.20 -23.01
N LEU A 296 -5.20 7.85 -23.75
CA LEU A 296 -5.10 7.08 -25.00
C LEU A 296 -5.51 7.90 -26.22
N TRP A 297 -6.65 8.60 -26.13
CA TRP A 297 -7.24 9.33 -27.25
C TRP A 297 -8.23 10.40 -26.78
N GLY A 298 -8.40 11.46 -27.58
CA GLY A 298 -9.42 12.51 -27.39
C GLY A 298 -8.83 13.93 -27.29
N PRO A 299 -9.68 14.95 -27.04
CA PRO A 299 -11.14 14.86 -26.99
C PRO A 299 -11.74 14.64 -28.39
N GLY A 300 -12.95 14.12 -28.45
CA GLY A 300 -13.74 14.04 -29.68
C GLY A 300 -15.16 13.55 -29.43
N SER A 301 -15.91 13.28 -30.50
CA SER A 301 -17.26 12.74 -30.42
C SER A 301 -17.27 11.26 -30.00
N ARG A 302 -18.44 10.77 -29.58
CA ARG A 302 -18.66 9.35 -29.26
C ARG A 302 -18.28 8.43 -30.43
N ASP A 303 -18.66 8.79 -31.64
CA ASP A 303 -18.45 7.96 -32.82
C ASP A 303 -16.95 7.88 -33.18
N GLU A 304 -16.23 8.99 -33.03
CA GLU A 304 -14.77 9.01 -33.20
C GLU A 304 -14.06 8.19 -32.12
N ALA A 305 -14.52 8.25 -30.85
CA ALA A 305 -13.98 7.42 -29.77
C ALA A 305 -14.17 5.92 -30.07
N LEU A 306 -15.37 5.53 -30.49
CA LEU A 306 -15.68 4.15 -30.86
C LEU A 306 -14.89 3.68 -32.07
N ALA A 307 -14.74 4.52 -33.09
CA ALA A 307 -13.93 4.23 -34.27
C ALA A 307 -12.45 4.03 -33.88
N TRP A 308 -11.89 4.93 -33.08
CA TRP A 308 -10.51 4.82 -32.61
C TRP A 308 -10.30 3.54 -31.79
N HIS A 309 -11.21 3.23 -30.87
CA HIS A 309 -11.14 2.01 -30.05
C HIS A 309 -11.18 0.75 -30.92
N ALA A 310 -12.05 0.70 -31.94
CA ALA A 310 -12.17 -0.44 -32.85
C ALA A 310 -10.91 -0.66 -33.70
N GLU A 311 -10.28 0.44 -34.14
CA GLU A 311 -9.04 0.43 -34.93
C GLU A 311 -7.82 0.03 -34.09
N HIS A 312 -7.61 0.67 -32.94
CA HIS A 312 -6.38 0.54 -32.15
C HIS A 312 -6.40 -0.64 -31.18
N ARG A 313 -7.60 -1.09 -30.78
CA ARG A 313 -7.81 -2.21 -29.84
C ARG A 313 -6.89 -2.15 -28.62
N PRO A 314 -6.91 -1.01 -27.88
CA PRO A 314 -6.04 -0.84 -26.74
C PRO A 314 -6.25 -1.98 -25.74
N GLN A 315 -5.16 -2.52 -25.21
CA GLN A 315 -5.22 -3.61 -24.24
C GLN A 315 -5.39 -3.05 -22.83
N GLU A 316 -6.14 -3.78 -22.01
CA GLU A 316 -6.10 -3.67 -20.56
C GLU A 316 -4.70 -4.01 -20.06
N ASP A 317 -4.37 -3.55 -18.86
CA ASP A 317 -3.14 -3.96 -18.20
C ASP A 317 -3.30 -4.09 -16.68
N THR A 318 -2.20 -4.44 -16.05
CA THR A 318 -2.06 -4.44 -14.61
C THR A 318 -0.91 -3.52 -14.25
N THR A 319 -1.14 -2.59 -13.33
CA THR A 319 -0.11 -1.62 -12.92
C THR A 319 0.04 -1.55 -11.41
N ASP A 320 1.27 -1.29 -10.98
CA ASP A 320 1.53 -0.94 -9.60
C ASP A 320 1.07 0.50 -9.34
N PHE A 321 0.59 0.75 -8.12
CA PHE A 321 0.25 2.10 -7.69
C PHE A 321 0.90 2.50 -6.38
N VAL A 322 1.65 1.62 -5.72
CA VAL A 322 2.40 1.98 -4.51
C VAL A 322 3.87 2.21 -4.85
N ASP A 323 4.58 2.95 -4.00
CA ASP A 323 5.99 3.31 -4.23
C ASP A 323 6.26 3.99 -5.60
N ARG A 324 5.28 4.73 -6.12
CA ARG A 324 5.39 5.45 -7.40
C ARG A 324 6.35 6.61 -7.26
N VAL A 325 7.10 6.89 -8.32
CA VAL A 325 7.93 8.10 -8.42
C VAL A 325 7.13 9.21 -9.10
N PHE A 326 7.11 10.37 -8.47
CA PHE A 326 6.50 11.59 -8.98
C PHE A 326 7.54 12.68 -9.12
N LEU A 327 7.43 13.46 -10.20
CA LEU A 327 8.22 14.66 -10.44
C LEU A 327 7.35 15.90 -10.28
N LEU A 328 7.80 16.83 -9.44
CA LEU A 328 7.12 18.09 -9.18
C LEU A 328 8.05 19.23 -9.55
N ARG A 329 7.51 20.21 -10.28
CA ARG A 329 8.23 21.42 -10.66
C ARG A 329 7.84 22.56 -9.74
N GLU A 330 8.83 23.28 -9.25
CA GLU A 330 8.65 24.50 -8.46
C GLU A 330 9.15 25.71 -9.26
N VAL A 331 8.27 26.71 -9.40
CA VAL A 331 8.54 27.99 -10.06
C VAL A 331 8.02 29.10 -9.16
N ASP A 332 8.84 30.10 -8.88
CA ASP A 332 8.49 31.25 -8.02
C ASP A 332 7.92 30.84 -6.64
N GLY A 333 8.48 29.77 -6.05
CA GLY A 333 8.07 29.23 -4.76
C GLY A 333 6.72 28.50 -4.78
N ARG A 334 6.15 28.22 -5.96
CA ARG A 334 4.90 27.46 -6.12
C ARG A 334 5.18 26.10 -6.73
N SER A 335 4.78 25.05 -6.03
CA SER A 335 4.81 23.69 -6.51
C SER A 335 3.67 23.44 -7.49
N GLN A 336 3.99 22.95 -8.68
CA GLN A 336 3.03 22.41 -9.63
C GLN A 336 2.61 21.01 -9.23
N HIS A 337 1.52 20.52 -9.83
CA HIS A 337 1.03 19.17 -9.56
C HIS A 337 2.04 18.09 -9.98
N PRO A 338 1.94 16.90 -9.36
CA PRO A 338 2.82 15.78 -9.70
C PRO A 338 2.66 15.35 -11.16
N MET A 339 3.78 15.03 -11.80
CA MET A 339 3.83 14.35 -13.09
C MET A 339 4.50 12.98 -12.92
N ARG A 340 4.14 12.04 -13.78
CA ARG A 340 4.94 10.82 -13.94
C ARG A 340 6.25 11.12 -14.70
N PRO A 341 7.32 10.33 -14.48
CA PRO A 341 8.62 10.57 -15.10
C PRO A 341 8.57 10.67 -16.64
N GLU A 342 7.73 9.89 -17.30
CA GLU A 342 7.60 9.86 -18.75
C GLU A 342 7.05 11.17 -19.32
N VAL A 343 6.11 11.81 -18.61
CA VAL A 343 5.53 13.10 -19.03
C VAL A 343 6.54 14.23 -18.82
N ALA A 344 7.19 14.25 -17.64
CA ALA A 344 8.19 15.28 -17.34
C ALA A 344 9.37 15.23 -18.33
N ALA A 345 9.82 14.03 -18.72
CA ALA A 345 10.86 13.86 -19.72
C ALA A 345 10.45 14.32 -21.13
N GLY A 346 9.14 14.37 -21.41
CA GLY A 346 8.60 14.86 -22.68
C GLY A 346 8.47 16.37 -22.78
N LEU A 347 8.67 17.11 -21.69
CA LEU A 347 8.52 18.57 -21.66
C LEU A 347 9.55 19.28 -22.53
N LEU A 348 9.16 20.42 -23.12
CA LEU A 348 10.00 21.19 -24.05
C LEU A 348 10.27 22.61 -23.55
N GLY A 349 11.47 23.12 -23.84
CA GLY A 349 11.86 24.51 -23.62
C GLY A 349 11.59 25.00 -22.19
N ASP A 350 10.82 26.08 -22.09
CA ASP A 350 10.55 26.76 -20.81
C ASP A 350 9.72 25.91 -19.83
N GLU A 351 9.07 24.83 -20.29
CA GLU A 351 8.37 23.88 -19.41
C GLU A 351 9.33 23.12 -18.48
N ARG A 352 10.62 23.10 -18.81
CA ARG A 352 11.66 22.43 -18.01
C ARG A 352 12.31 23.33 -16.96
N ILE A 353 12.15 24.65 -17.07
CA ILE A 353 12.85 25.64 -16.22
C ILE A 353 12.27 25.68 -14.80
N GLY A 354 13.06 25.43 -13.77
CA GLY A 354 12.60 25.54 -12.38
C GLY A 354 13.38 24.62 -11.47
N THR A 355 12.98 24.56 -10.20
CA THR A 355 13.54 23.55 -9.29
C THR A 355 12.64 22.33 -9.31
N TRP A 356 13.18 21.17 -9.65
CA TRP A 356 12.43 19.92 -9.67
C TRP A 356 12.63 19.12 -8.40
N HIS A 357 11.63 18.31 -8.04
CA HIS A 357 11.64 17.38 -6.91
C HIS A 357 11.22 16.00 -7.38
N ALA A 358 12.01 14.99 -7.03
CA ALA A 358 11.67 13.58 -7.22
C ALA A 358 11.25 12.99 -5.87
N LEU A 359 10.00 12.55 -5.80
CA LEU A 359 9.39 12.02 -4.58
C LEU A 359 8.83 10.63 -4.85
N ARG A 360 9.05 9.69 -3.93
CA ARG A 360 8.39 8.38 -3.94
C ARG A 360 7.21 8.38 -2.97
N ALA A 361 6.03 8.05 -3.46
CA ALA A 361 4.78 8.03 -2.69
C ALA A 361 3.79 7.00 -3.27
N ASP A 362 2.78 6.61 -2.50
CA ASP A 362 1.71 5.74 -3.01
C ASP A 362 0.67 6.55 -3.80
N TYR A 363 0.41 7.80 -3.39
CA TYR A 363 -0.55 8.67 -4.04
C TYR A 363 0.05 10.02 -4.40
N PRO A 364 -0.36 10.62 -5.53
CA PRO A 364 0.16 11.91 -5.96
C PRO A 364 -0.13 13.03 -4.97
N SER A 365 -1.26 12.98 -4.26
CA SER A 365 -1.60 13.95 -3.21
C SER A 365 -0.55 14.01 -2.10
N ASP A 366 0.02 12.86 -1.72
CA ASP A 366 1.03 12.80 -0.67
C ASP A 366 2.32 13.48 -1.13
N ALA A 367 2.73 13.25 -2.39
CA ALA A 367 3.87 13.91 -3.00
C ALA A 367 3.65 15.43 -3.15
N PHE A 368 2.45 15.85 -3.57
CA PHE A 368 2.11 17.27 -3.72
C PHE A 368 2.12 18.02 -2.39
N VAL A 369 1.43 17.50 -1.37
CA VAL A 369 1.40 18.10 -0.02
C VAL A 369 2.81 18.20 0.55
N HIS A 370 3.63 17.14 0.41
CA HIS A 370 5.03 17.18 0.83
C HIS A 370 5.81 18.29 0.12
N ALA A 371 5.71 18.40 -1.21
CA ALA A 371 6.45 19.40 -1.97
C ALA A 371 6.01 20.84 -1.66
N ARG A 372 4.72 21.05 -1.42
CA ARG A 372 4.15 22.35 -1.03
C ARG A 372 4.60 22.76 0.37
N ASP A 373 4.49 21.86 1.34
CA ASP A 373 4.64 22.20 2.77
C ASP A 373 6.09 22.14 3.26
N ARG A 374 7.03 21.59 2.48
CA ARG A 374 8.46 21.50 2.87
C ARG A 374 9.16 22.85 3.07
N GLY A 375 8.65 23.93 2.47
CA GLY A 375 9.18 25.29 2.64
C GLY A 375 8.61 26.01 3.87
N GLU A 376 7.55 25.47 4.48
CA GLU A 376 6.87 26.09 5.60
C GLU A 376 7.59 25.76 6.92
N SER A 377 7.99 26.80 7.64
CA SER A 377 8.65 26.68 8.94
C SER A 377 7.65 26.17 9.98
N GLY A 378 7.54 24.85 10.12
CA GLY A 378 6.67 24.19 11.11
C GLY A 378 6.15 22.81 10.70
N ALA A 379 6.09 22.50 9.41
CA ALA A 379 5.52 21.23 8.93
C ALA A 379 6.41 20.00 9.21
N GLY A 380 7.71 20.20 9.47
CA GLY A 380 8.63 19.13 9.84
C GLY A 380 8.97 18.15 8.71
N HIS A 381 8.61 18.48 7.46
CA HIS A 381 8.96 17.66 6.30
C HIS A 381 10.46 17.62 6.05
N THR A 382 10.94 16.47 5.61
CA THR A 382 12.36 16.22 5.33
C THR A 382 12.70 16.80 3.96
N VAL A 383 13.78 17.57 3.87
CA VAL A 383 14.25 18.18 2.60
C VAL A 383 15.36 17.34 1.95
N ARG A 384 16.08 16.54 2.74
CA ARG A 384 17.19 15.71 2.27
C ARG A 384 16.68 14.36 1.77
N PRO A 385 17.42 13.69 0.87
CA PRO A 385 17.06 12.36 0.42
C PRO A 385 16.85 11.38 1.58
N GLY A 386 15.81 10.54 1.45
CA GLY A 386 15.39 9.56 2.43
C GLY A 386 13.93 9.69 2.86
N ASP A 387 13.54 8.83 3.80
CA ASP A 387 12.17 8.78 4.33
C ASP A 387 11.81 10.05 5.10
N CYS A 388 10.64 10.61 4.80
CA CYS A 388 10.10 11.72 5.57
C CYS A 388 9.50 11.22 6.88
N THR A 389 9.83 11.88 7.99
CA THR A 389 9.29 11.52 9.32
C THR A 389 7.89 12.09 9.58
N ALA A 390 7.43 13.05 8.77
CA ALA A 390 6.15 13.73 8.94
C ALA A 390 5.03 13.20 8.03
N CYS A 391 5.38 12.49 6.94
CA CYS A 391 4.41 11.95 5.99
C CYS A 391 4.94 10.71 5.27
N SER A 392 4.05 10.02 4.55
CA SER A 392 4.36 8.80 3.79
C SER A 392 5.04 9.08 2.45
N VAL A 393 6.13 9.86 2.45
CA VAL A 393 6.92 10.21 1.26
C VAL A 393 8.38 9.88 1.50
N GLU A 394 9.08 9.41 0.48
CA GLU A 394 10.54 9.41 0.42
C GLU A 394 11.00 10.48 -0.55
N VAL A 395 11.93 11.31 -0.11
CA VAL A 395 12.61 12.27 -0.98
C VAL A 395 13.71 11.53 -1.71
N ILE A 396 13.63 11.49 -3.03
CA ILE A 396 14.71 10.94 -3.86
C ILE A 396 15.76 12.03 -4.08
N GLY A 397 15.33 13.24 -4.40
CA GLY A 397 16.20 14.39 -4.58
C GLY A 397 15.48 15.63 -5.08
N SER A 398 16.24 16.71 -5.18
CA SER A 398 15.79 17.99 -5.76
C SER A 398 16.90 18.61 -6.60
N GLY A 399 16.55 19.29 -7.69
CA GLY A 399 17.53 19.96 -8.55
C GLY A 399 17.06 20.13 -9.99
N ASP A 400 17.97 19.91 -10.93
CA ASP A 400 17.69 19.94 -12.36
C ASP A 400 16.93 18.68 -12.81
N LEU A 401 16.05 18.83 -13.81
CA LEU A 401 15.21 17.75 -14.32
C LEU A 401 16.02 16.58 -14.87
N ASP A 402 17.10 16.83 -15.63
CA ASP A 402 17.90 15.73 -16.23
C ASP A 402 18.59 14.90 -15.15
N GLN A 403 19.10 15.56 -14.11
CA GLN A 403 19.70 14.87 -12.96
C GLN A 403 18.66 14.03 -12.22
N LEU A 404 17.46 14.56 -12.02
CA LEU A 404 16.42 13.82 -11.32
C LEU A 404 15.84 12.68 -12.14
N LEU A 405 15.74 12.81 -13.48
CA LEU A 405 15.35 11.71 -14.34
C LEU A 405 16.35 10.54 -14.26
N LEU A 406 17.65 10.82 -14.10
CA LEU A 406 18.67 9.78 -13.88
C LEU A 406 18.52 9.08 -12.52
N VAL A 407 18.27 9.84 -11.45
CA VAL A 407 18.16 9.30 -10.08
C VAL A 407 16.79 8.66 -9.82
N ALA A 408 15.73 9.14 -10.48
CA ALA A 408 14.37 8.61 -10.41
C ALA A 408 14.27 7.16 -10.93
N GLY A 409 15.26 6.69 -11.71
CA GLY A 409 15.64 5.28 -11.74
C GLY A 409 14.54 4.31 -12.17
N VAL A 410 13.56 4.75 -12.95
CA VAL A 410 13.01 3.88 -14.01
C VAL A 410 14.24 3.55 -14.87
N ALA A 411 14.57 2.27 -15.10
CA ALA A 411 15.85 1.90 -15.70
C ALA A 411 16.18 2.82 -16.89
N PRO A 412 17.41 3.38 -17.02
CA PRO A 412 17.71 4.43 -18.00
C PRO A 412 17.40 4.10 -19.48
N GLY A 413 17.12 2.82 -19.80
CA GLY A 413 16.68 2.36 -21.12
C GLY A 413 15.16 2.18 -21.29
N ASP A 414 14.36 2.27 -20.22
CA ASP A 414 12.92 1.98 -20.22
C ASP A 414 12.05 3.24 -20.23
N LEU A 415 12.61 4.39 -19.83
CA LEU A 415 11.86 5.63 -19.79
C LEU A 415 11.65 6.18 -21.21
N ARG A 416 10.41 6.07 -21.70
CA ARG A 416 9.99 6.63 -22.99
C ARG A 416 9.29 7.96 -22.75
N PRO A 417 9.87 9.10 -23.18
CA PRO A 417 9.21 10.39 -23.08
C PRO A 417 7.86 10.36 -23.79
N ILE A 418 6.83 10.89 -23.15
CA ILE A 418 5.50 11.07 -23.75
C ILE A 418 5.08 12.52 -23.67
N HIS A 419 4.38 12.99 -24.70
CA HIS A 419 3.89 14.36 -24.76
C HIS A 419 2.36 14.36 -24.96
N PRO A 420 1.59 14.02 -23.91
CA PRO A 420 0.14 14.05 -23.99
C PRO A 420 -0.35 15.49 -24.29
N PRO A 421 -1.52 15.63 -24.94
CA PRO A 421 -2.14 16.93 -25.16
C PRO A 421 -2.37 17.62 -23.80
N ALA A 422 -2.49 18.94 -23.77
CA ALA A 422 -2.89 19.66 -22.56
C ALA A 422 -4.41 19.55 -22.39
N LEU A 423 -4.87 18.41 -21.87
CA LEU A 423 -6.27 18.06 -21.73
C LEU A 423 -6.61 17.83 -20.27
N ARG A 424 -7.64 18.51 -19.78
CA ARG A 424 -8.15 18.38 -18.43
C ARG A 424 -9.66 18.30 -18.43
N SER A 425 -10.20 17.56 -17.47
CA SER A 425 -11.63 17.58 -17.17
C SER A 425 -12.09 19.02 -16.88
N PRO A 426 -13.28 19.46 -17.31
CA PRO A 426 -13.79 20.81 -17.01
C PRO A 426 -13.93 21.09 -15.50
N LEU A 427 -14.13 20.03 -14.71
CA LEU A 427 -14.24 20.11 -13.24
C LEU A 427 -12.91 19.89 -12.52
N ALA A 428 -11.82 19.63 -13.26
CA ALA A 428 -10.48 19.78 -12.71
C ALA A 428 -10.29 21.28 -12.48
N LEU A 429 -10.75 21.74 -11.31
CA LEU A 429 -10.60 23.11 -10.83
C LEU A 429 -9.16 23.55 -11.08
N ASP A 430 -8.92 24.85 -11.27
CA ASP A 430 -7.58 25.41 -11.04
C ASP A 430 -7.22 25.13 -9.57
N ALA A 431 -6.64 23.95 -9.35
CA ALA A 431 -6.29 23.39 -8.06
C ALA A 431 -5.15 24.18 -7.39
N ALA A 432 -4.73 25.27 -8.00
CA ALA A 432 -3.93 26.34 -7.42
C ALA A 432 -4.63 27.12 -6.28
N GLN A 433 -5.92 26.91 -6.00
CA GLN A 433 -6.66 27.72 -5.01
C GLN A 433 -7.37 26.97 -3.86
N ARG A 434 -7.42 25.62 -3.80
CA ARG A 434 -8.34 24.95 -2.86
C ARG A 434 -7.85 23.74 -2.05
N LEU A 435 -6.55 23.53 -1.94
CA LEU A 435 -5.98 22.69 -0.87
C LEU A 435 -4.76 23.37 -0.30
#